data_AF-A0A6P8E7W5-F1
#
_entry.id   AF-A0A6P8E7W5-F1
#
_cell.length_a   1.000
_cell.length_b   1.000
_cell.length_c   1.000
_cell.angle_alpha   90.00
_cell.angle_beta   90.00
_cell.angle_gamma   90.00
#
_symmetry.space_group_name_H-M   'P 1'
#
loop_
_entity.id
_entity.type
_entity.pdbx_description
1 polymer ?
#
loop_
_entity_poly.entity_id
_entity_poly.type
_entity_poly.pdbx_seq_one_letter_code
_entity_poly.pdbx_strand_id
1 'polypeptide(L)'
;MAAFEAAESSSPRPKPNPLAPFKYSKRVLLKTLLERGDGGAEFIGERVVIGGWVKSSREEKIEPPRAPPTPQDQAGPAEEQKDVSCVEILQTRIPFFRSIVKVFGGINYTVRPKLEGPAVPPKLLPSTAYLRVSDGSCVPSLLVVVDSSLASPSQLLPTGTCILVQGVLRQSSNPGKHAVELEADKVLHIGTVDQSSYVFSKKRLPLDMLRSCLHFRPRTTTVGSVMRLRSSLTFATHTFFQNHGFLNVQVPIITSTDSEGSSEKFLITAISSRDSEKEDQKFTKEKDNISLDVVKAAVKEKSALVEQLKRSESNKEALAAAVQDLKKTNELAAQLEAREKSKHGASSKPESSQNPFIEKTYLTVSGRLHLESYASALGNVYSFGPRFRATRVESPKLLPEMWMVETEMAFSKLENAMDCADDFFKVLCKWALDNCIEDMKFVCKRIDKTSIDRLQSATSKPFAKITYTEAVEALKKAKDKMEVKVEWGFAFTTEHLSYLADEIYKSPVIIYNYPRDLKPFYVRLNDDGKTVAAFDMIVPKVGKLMSGSQNELRVDRLTKRIKELGLPKEQYEWYLDLKRHGAVSTSGFSFNFDLMLLFTTGMTNVRDVIPFPRGLGKPNN
;
A
#
# COMPACT_ATOMS: atom_id res chain seq x y z
N MET A 1 -25.54 -61.73 15.67
CA MET A 1 -25.51 -62.06 14.23
C MET A 1 -24.78 -60.92 13.55
N ALA A 2 -23.47 -61.03 13.36
CA ALA A 2 -22.78 -61.76 12.29
C ALA A 2 -22.35 -60.76 11.20
N ALA A 3 -21.02 -60.61 11.14
CA ALA A 3 -20.15 -60.14 10.07
C ALA A 3 -20.78 -59.68 8.75
N PHE A 4 -20.41 -58.46 8.34
CA PHE A 4 -20.13 -58.15 6.94
C PHE A 4 -18.88 -57.27 6.88
N GLU A 5 -17.71 -57.91 6.90
CA GLU A 5 -16.48 -57.34 6.37
C GLU A 5 -16.65 -57.20 4.85
N ALA A 6 -16.78 -55.96 4.39
CA ALA A 6 -16.61 -55.65 2.97
C ALA A 6 -15.11 -55.54 2.70
N ALA A 7 -14.59 -56.51 1.95
CA ALA A 7 -13.26 -56.43 1.37
C ALA A 7 -13.19 -55.22 0.42
N GLU A 8 -12.47 -54.17 0.83
CA GLU A 8 -12.06 -53.10 -0.08
C GLU A 8 -11.07 -53.69 -1.08
N SER A 9 -11.56 -53.96 -2.29
CA SER A 9 -10.70 -54.20 -3.44
C SER A 9 -9.83 -52.97 -3.68
N SER A 10 -8.52 -53.09 -3.43
CA SER A 10 -7.53 -52.06 -3.75
C SER A 10 -7.39 -51.94 -5.28
N SER A 11 -8.31 -51.23 -5.92
CA SER A 11 -8.06 -50.70 -7.26
C SER A 11 -6.86 -49.74 -7.17
N PRO A 12 -5.80 -49.91 -7.98
CA PRO A 12 -4.69 -48.95 -7.97
C PRO A 12 -5.26 -47.57 -8.30
N ARG A 13 -5.05 -46.61 -7.39
CA ARG A 13 -5.41 -45.21 -7.67
C ARG A 13 -4.77 -44.83 -9.00
N PRO A 14 -5.50 -44.18 -9.92
CA PRO A 14 -4.93 -43.74 -11.18
C PRO A 14 -3.66 -42.95 -10.89
N LYS A 15 -2.57 -43.28 -11.58
CA LYS A 15 -1.32 -42.54 -11.42
C LYS A 15 -1.60 -41.06 -11.66
N PRO A 16 -1.16 -40.17 -10.76
CA PRO A 16 -1.35 -38.73 -10.93
C PRO A 16 -0.74 -38.31 -12.27
N ASN A 17 -1.36 -37.33 -12.93
CA ASN A 17 -0.76 -36.72 -14.11
C ASN A 17 0.63 -36.19 -13.75
N PRO A 18 1.65 -36.40 -14.61
CA PRO A 18 3.02 -36.01 -14.30
C PRO A 18 3.11 -34.52 -13.99
N LEU A 19 3.99 -34.16 -13.04
CA LEU A 19 4.14 -32.79 -12.58
C LEU A 19 4.64 -31.90 -13.73
N ALA A 20 3.73 -31.10 -14.31
CA ALA A 20 4.06 -30.26 -15.45
C ALA A 20 4.98 -29.11 -15.03
N PRO A 21 6.10 -28.89 -15.75
CA PRO A 21 6.92 -27.68 -15.57
C PRO A 21 6.09 -26.42 -15.80
N PHE A 22 6.56 -25.30 -15.25
CA PHE A 22 5.99 -24.01 -15.58
C PHE A 22 6.07 -23.76 -17.09
N LYS A 23 5.00 -23.27 -17.72
CA LYS A 23 4.94 -23.09 -19.19
C LYS A 23 6.14 -22.32 -19.77
N TYR A 24 6.70 -21.38 -19.01
CA TYR A 24 7.80 -20.51 -19.45
C TYR A 24 9.14 -20.85 -18.80
N SER A 25 9.28 -22.01 -18.14
CA SER A 25 10.53 -22.46 -17.53
C SER A 25 10.55 -23.97 -17.34
N LYS A 26 11.71 -24.61 -17.49
CA LYS A 26 11.86 -26.04 -17.12
C LYS A 26 11.66 -26.30 -15.61
N ARG A 27 11.56 -25.25 -14.80
CA ARG A 27 11.32 -25.34 -13.36
C ARG A 27 9.86 -25.67 -13.05
N VAL A 28 9.69 -26.53 -12.06
CA VAL A 28 8.43 -26.71 -11.35
C VAL A 28 8.28 -25.58 -10.33
N LEU A 29 7.09 -24.97 -10.26
CA LEU A 29 6.76 -24.01 -9.21
C LEU A 29 6.48 -24.74 -7.90
N LEU A 30 7.05 -24.26 -6.79
CA LEU A 30 6.88 -24.94 -5.51
C LEU A 30 5.40 -24.97 -5.07
N LYS A 31 4.61 -23.93 -5.40
CA LYS A 31 3.17 -23.89 -5.12
C LYS A 31 2.43 -25.11 -5.69
N THR A 32 2.75 -25.55 -6.91
CA THR A 32 2.04 -26.66 -7.57
C THR A 32 2.37 -28.01 -6.94
N LEU A 33 3.47 -28.09 -6.18
CA LEU A 33 3.88 -29.26 -5.43
C LEU A 33 3.36 -29.21 -3.98
N LEU A 34 3.60 -28.10 -3.28
CA LEU A 34 3.52 -28.03 -1.82
C LEU A 34 2.15 -27.60 -1.26
N GLU A 35 1.31 -26.91 -2.04
CA GLU A 35 -0.02 -26.47 -1.58
C GLU A 35 -1.14 -27.47 -1.95
N ARG A 36 -0.77 -28.65 -2.46
CA ARG A 36 -1.72 -29.74 -2.69
C ARG A 36 -2.14 -30.38 -1.36
N GLY A 37 -3.31 -31.02 -1.35
CA GLY A 37 -3.82 -31.72 -0.16
C GLY A 37 -2.91 -32.83 0.37
N ASP A 38 -2.11 -33.45 -0.49
CA ASP A 38 -1.13 -34.49 -0.18
C ASP A 38 0.29 -33.95 0.09
N GLY A 39 0.49 -32.63 -0.02
CA GLY A 39 1.80 -31.99 0.15
C GLY A 39 2.87 -32.41 -0.86
N GLY A 40 2.47 -33.02 -1.99
CA GLY A 40 3.34 -33.52 -3.05
C GLY A 40 3.74 -34.99 -2.91
N ALA A 41 3.18 -35.74 -1.96
CA ALA A 41 3.45 -37.17 -1.76
C ALA A 41 3.17 -38.02 -3.00
N GLU A 42 2.19 -37.63 -3.83
CA GLU A 42 1.85 -38.29 -5.09
C GLU A 42 2.99 -38.28 -6.13
N PHE A 43 3.97 -37.37 -5.98
CA PHE A 43 5.08 -37.21 -6.92
C PHE A 43 6.40 -37.81 -6.41
N ILE A 44 6.37 -38.63 -5.35
CA ILE A 44 7.56 -39.33 -4.87
C ILE A 44 8.11 -40.23 -5.99
N GLY A 45 9.42 -40.12 -6.23
CA GLY A 45 10.13 -40.79 -7.32
C GLY A 45 10.18 -39.97 -8.61
N GLU A 46 9.41 -38.89 -8.74
CA GLU A 46 9.52 -38.01 -9.90
C GLU A 46 10.79 -37.17 -9.84
N ARG A 47 11.37 -36.98 -11.02
CA ARG A 47 12.55 -36.15 -11.22
C ARG A 47 12.11 -34.75 -11.64
N VAL A 48 12.51 -33.74 -10.88
CA VAL A 48 12.08 -32.35 -11.08
C VAL A 48 13.26 -31.40 -11.10
N VAL A 49 13.05 -30.23 -11.71
CA VAL A 49 13.96 -29.09 -11.61
C VAL A 49 13.24 -28.00 -10.82
N ILE A 50 13.86 -27.51 -9.76
CA ILE A 50 13.36 -26.36 -8.97
C ILE A 50 14.42 -25.29 -8.89
N GLY A 51 14.02 -24.05 -8.62
CA GLY A 51 14.98 -22.97 -8.39
C GLY A 51 14.39 -21.89 -7.52
N GLY A 52 15.22 -21.32 -6.66
CA GLY A 52 14.80 -20.37 -5.64
C GLY A 52 15.97 -19.91 -4.78
N TRP A 53 15.67 -19.29 -3.65
CA TRP A 53 16.67 -18.88 -2.67
C TRP A 53 16.58 -19.68 -1.37
N VAL A 54 17.73 -19.88 -0.74
CA VAL A 54 17.85 -20.55 0.55
C VAL A 54 17.29 -19.64 1.65
N LYS A 55 16.31 -20.14 2.42
CA LYS A 55 15.70 -19.45 3.56
C LYS A 55 16.34 -19.80 4.90
N SER A 56 16.82 -21.02 5.01
CA SER A 56 17.54 -21.56 6.16
C SER A 56 18.28 -22.80 5.70
N SER A 57 19.38 -23.10 6.35
CA SER A 57 20.22 -24.23 6.00
C SER A 57 20.82 -24.86 7.26
N ARG A 58 21.23 -26.13 7.15
CA ARG A 58 22.09 -26.81 8.12
C ARG A 58 23.00 -27.78 7.39
N GLU A 59 24.17 -28.02 7.95
CA GLU A 59 25.12 -29.03 7.47
C GLU A 59 25.24 -30.13 8.53
N GLU A 60 25.24 -31.37 8.07
CA GLU A 60 25.48 -32.55 8.91
C GLU A 60 26.77 -33.21 8.42
N LYS A 61 27.77 -33.32 9.30
CA LYS A 61 29.04 -33.98 8.99
C LYS A 61 28.92 -35.45 9.35
N ILE A 62 29.32 -36.33 8.44
CA ILE A 62 29.38 -37.77 8.70
C ILE A 62 30.69 -38.02 9.45
N GLU A 63 30.60 -38.29 10.76
CA GLU A 63 31.77 -38.73 11.53
C GLU A 63 32.17 -40.15 11.06
N PRO A 64 33.47 -40.41 10.81
CA PRO A 64 33.91 -41.76 10.50
C PRO A 64 33.65 -42.68 11.71
N PRO A 65 33.29 -43.97 11.49
CA PRO A 65 33.05 -44.90 12.58
C PRO A 65 34.30 -44.97 13.48
N ARG A 66 34.11 -44.80 14.81
CA ARG A 66 35.18 -44.99 15.78
C ARG A 66 35.75 -46.40 15.61
N ALA A 67 37.06 -46.49 15.35
CA ALA A 67 37.76 -47.77 15.34
C ALA A 67 37.54 -48.49 16.68
N PRO A 68 37.32 -49.81 16.69
CA PRO A 68 37.20 -50.57 17.94
C PRO A 68 38.51 -50.45 18.74
N PRO A 69 38.44 -50.34 20.08
CA PRO A 69 39.64 -50.27 20.91
C PRO A 69 40.45 -51.57 20.79
N THR A 70 41.71 -51.44 20.40
CA THR A 70 42.68 -52.54 20.40
C THR A 70 42.98 -52.97 21.85
N PRO A 71 43.17 -54.27 22.14
CA PRO A 71 43.47 -54.72 23.51
C PRO A 71 44.82 -54.21 24.01
N GLN A 72 44.81 -53.87 25.29
CA GLN A 72 45.83 -53.32 26.19
C GLN A 72 47.29 -53.73 25.95
N ASP A 73 48.19 -52.77 26.21
CA ASP A 73 49.40 -53.04 26.99
C ASP A 73 49.45 -52.11 28.22
N GLN A 74 49.72 -52.72 29.36
CA GLN A 74 49.68 -52.13 30.70
C GLN A 74 51.01 -51.43 31.05
N ALA A 75 50.94 -50.23 31.63
CA ALA A 75 51.94 -49.75 32.61
C ALA A 75 51.32 -48.66 33.49
N GLY A 76 51.56 -48.77 34.81
CA GLY A 76 50.82 -48.16 35.92
C GLY A 76 51.05 -46.66 36.22
N PRO A 77 50.57 -46.18 37.38
CA PRO A 77 50.16 -44.79 37.60
C PRO A 77 51.27 -43.90 38.19
N ALA A 78 51.21 -42.60 37.88
CA ALA A 78 51.88 -41.55 38.64
C ALA A 78 50.93 -40.34 38.79
N GLU A 79 50.90 -39.81 40.02
CA GLU A 79 50.07 -38.70 40.51
C GLU A 79 50.58 -37.30 40.10
N GLU A 80 49.77 -36.29 40.47
CA GLU A 80 50.06 -34.84 40.58
C GLU A 80 50.07 -34.03 39.26
N GLN A 81 49.56 -32.80 39.16
CA GLN A 81 48.98 -31.82 40.09
C GLN A 81 48.19 -30.78 39.25
N LYS A 82 47.18 -30.17 39.87
CA LYS A 82 46.40 -29.04 39.33
C LYS A 82 47.25 -27.77 39.32
N ASP A 83 47.09 -26.93 38.30
CA ASP A 83 47.14 -25.48 38.50
C ASP A 83 46.11 -24.77 37.62
N VAL A 84 45.22 -24.02 38.30
CA VAL A 84 44.22 -23.13 37.72
C VAL A 84 44.55 -21.75 38.25
N SER A 85 44.67 -20.76 37.37
CA SER A 85 44.65 -19.35 37.77
C SER A 85 43.67 -18.59 36.88
N CYS A 86 42.51 -18.31 37.46
CA CYS A 86 41.61 -17.25 37.04
C CYS A 86 41.91 -16.03 37.92
N VAL A 87 42.45 -14.94 37.34
CA VAL A 87 42.05 -13.61 37.79
C VAL A 87 41.72 -12.78 36.57
N GLU A 88 40.48 -12.36 36.61
CA GLU A 88 39.72 -11.60 35.65
C GLU A 88 39.88 -10.09 35.94
N ILE A 89 39.70 -9.30 34.88
CA ILE A 89 38.91 -8.05 34.86
C ILE A 89 39.61 -6.71 35.20
N LEU A 90 39.49 -5.82 34.19
CA LEU A 90 39.54 -4.34 34.17
C LEU A 90 40.90 -3.63 34.12
N GLN A 91 41.28 -3.25 32.89
CA GLN A 91 41.32 -1.83 32.53
C GLN A 91 41.06 -1.60 31.04
N THR A 92 39.84 -1.15 30.82
CA THR A 92 39.21 -0.45 29.71
C THR A 92 40.06 0.51 28.85
N ARG A 93 39.77 0.47 27.54
CA ARG A 93 39.45 1.63 26.65
C ARG A 93 40.58 2.60 26.26
N ILE A 94 41.10 2.45 25.03
CA ILE A 94 40.89 3.33 23.84
C ILE A 94 41.91 2.98 22.73
N PRO A 95 41.53 2.98 21.44
CA PRO A 95 42.37 2.56 20.31
C PRO A 95 42.96 3.76 19.56
N PHE A 96 44.29 3.96 19.58
CA PHE A 96 44.93 4.86 18.60
C PHE A 96 46.44 4.68 18.30
N PHE A 97 47.19 3.78 18.96
CA PHE A 97 48.62 3.65 18.68
C PHE A 97 49.04 2.23 18.28
N ARG A 98 48.87 1.89 17.00
CA ARG A 98 49.75 0.93 16.33
C ARG A 98 50.00 1.20 14.84
N SER A 99 49.80 2.44 14.40
CA SER A 99 50.18 2.91 13.05
C SER A 99 51.51 3.67 13.00
N ILE A 100 52.37 3.60 14.03
CA ILE A 100 53.68 4.27 14.02
C ILE A 100 54.80 3.35 14.54
N VAL A 101 55.02 2.20 13.86
CA VAL A 101 56.31 1.47 13.86
C VAL A 101 56.60 0.87 12.48
N LYS A 102 56.07 1.47 11.40
CA LYS A 102 56.38 1.09 10.00
C LYS A 102 57.19 2.14 9.24
N VAL A 103 57.79 3.07 9.99
CA VAL A 103 58.73 4.08 9.48
C VAL A 103 59.96 3.97 10.38
N PHE A 104 61.13 3.77 9.79
CA PHE A 104 62.44 3.46 10.42
C PHE A 104 62.81 1.97 10.61
N GLY A 105 63.29 1.37 9.52
CA GLY A 105 64.70 0.95 9.46
C GLY A 105 65.13 -0.32 10.22
N GLY A 106 65.03 -1.45 9.52
CA GLY A 106 66.07 -2.49 9.37
C GLY A 106 66.81 -3.04 10.59
N ILE A 107 66.54 -4.32 10.92
CA ILE A 107 67.58 -5.26 11.40
C ILE A 107 67.31 -6.63 10.74
N ASN A 108 68.34 -7.14 10.06
CA ASN A 108 68.39 -8.43 9.38
C ASN A 108 68.38 -9.60 10.37
N TYR A 109 67.46 -10.55 10.21
CA TYR A 109 67.63 -11.92 10.69
C TYR A 109 67.53 -12.89 9.50
N THR A 110 68.56 -13.73 9.39
CA THR A 110 68.78 -14.75 8.38
C THR A 110 67.65 -15.78 8.36
N VAL A 111 66.91 -15.82 7.25
CA VAL A 111 65.90 -16.85 6.96
C VAL A 111 66.62 -18.10 6.45
N ARG A 112 66.57 -19.20 7.21
CA ARG A 112 66.74 -20.56 6.65
C ARG A 112 65.41 -20.95 5.98
N PRO A 113 65.35 -21.25 4.68
CA PRO A 113 64.12 -21.72 4.08
C PRO A 113 63.88 -23.17 4.52
N LYS A 114 62.89 -23.36 5.41
CA LYS A 114 62.29 -24.67 5.61
C LYS A 114 61.39 -24.90 4.40
N LEU A 115 61.78 -25.84 3.55
CA LEU A 115 60.99 -26.27 2.39
C LEU A 115 59.71 -26.93 2.94
N GLU A 116 58.64 -26.17 3.09
CA GLU A 116 57.30 -26.73 3.27
C GLU A 116 56.84 -27.24 1.90
N GLY A 117 56.67 -28.56 1.79
CA GLY A 117 55.97 -29.17 0.66
C GLY A 117 54.53 -28.63 0.57
N PRO A 118 53.86 -28.78 -0.58
CA PRO A 118 52.50 -28.25 -0.75
C PRO A 118 51.59 -28.82 0.32
N ALA A 119 51.03 -27.93 1.15
CA ALA A 119 50.02 -28.30 2.13
C ALA A 119 48.86 -28.96 1.38
N VAL A 120 48.72 -30.27 1.54
CA VAL A 120 47.54 -31.00 1.07
C VAL A 120 46.36 -30.37 1.80
N PRO A 121 45.38 -29.77 1.10
CA PRO A 121 44.21 -29.21 1.77
C PRO A 121 43.56 -30.32 2.60
N PRO A 122 43.14 -30.06 3.85
CA PRO A 122 42.54 -31.08 4.68
C PRO A 122 41.38 -31.71 3.91
N LYS A 123 41.37 -33.05 3.80
CA LYS A 123 40.25 -33.79 3.20
C LYS A 123 38.97 -33.34 3.92
N LEU A 124 38.10 -32.64 3.20
CA LEU A 124 36.77 -32.29 3.70
C LEU A 124 36.05 -33.59 4.03
N LEU A 125 35.65 -33.74 5.29
CA LEU A 125 34.80 -34.86 5.71
C LEU A 125 33.52 -34.85 4.88
N PRO A 126 33.03 -36.01 4.42
CA PRO A 126 31.74 -36.09 3.73
C PRO A 126 30.66 -35.43 4.60
N SER A 127 29.91 -34.52 4.00
CA SER A 127 28.81 -33.85 4.68
C SER A 127 27.60 -33.70 3.76
N THR A 128 26.44 -33.53 4.39
CA THR A 128 25.17 -33.33 3.70
C THR A 128 24.60 -31.97 4.08
N ALA A 129 24.30 -31.16 3.08
CA ALA A 129 23.65 -29.87 3.25
C ALA A 129 22.14 -30.01 3.10
N TYR A 130 21.40 -29.54 4.08
CA TYR A 130 19.93 -29.48 4.08
C TYR A 130 19.50 -28.03 3.91
N LEU A 131 18.91 -27.71 2.76
CA LEU A 131 18.56 -26.36 2.36
C LEU A 131 17.04 -26.23 2.29
N ARG A 132 16.47 -25.25 2.99
CA ARG A 132 15.05 -24.88 2.77
C ARG A 132 14.98 -23.84 1.68
N VAL A 133 14.41 -24.23 0.55
CA VAL A 133 14.37 -23.40 -0.65
C VAL A 133 12.97 -22.84 -0.84
N SER A 134 12.91 -21.56 -1.19
CA SER A 134 11.69 -20.85 -1.56
C SER A 134 11.86 -20.23 -2.93
N ASP A 135 10.86 -20.35 -3.79
CA ASP A 135 10.77 -19.62 -5.05
C ASP A 135 9.81 -18.40 -4.96
N GLY A 136 9.15 -18.24 -3.81
CA GLY A 136 8.19 -17.15 -3.56
C GLY A 136 6.75 -17.46 -3.98
N SER A 137 6.50 -18.58 -4.66
CA SER A 137 5.17 -18.93 -5.18
C SER A 137 4.17 -19.30 -4.09
N CYS A 138 4.64 -19.79 -2.94
CA CYS A 138 3.83 -20.25 -1.81
C CYS A 138 4.47 -19.90 -0.44
N VAL A 139 3.76 -20.18 0.66
CA VAL A 139 4.31 -20.09 2.03
C VAL A 139 5.31 -21.20 2.34
N PRO A 140 5.00 -22.49 2.05
CA PRO A 140 5.91 -23.58 2.36
C PRO A 140 7.21 -23.49 1.56
N SER A 141 8.26 -24.08 2.11
CA SER A 141 9.58 -24.19 1.46
C SER A 141 9.92 -25.65 1.29
N LEU A 142 10.52 -26.00 0.15
CA LEU A 142 10.95 -27.37 -0.13
C LEU A 142 12.27 -27.64 0.59
N LEU A 143 12.38 -28.79 1.25
CA LEU A 143 13.64 -29.27 1.77
C LEU A 143 14.44 -29.88 0.60
N VAL A 144 15.65 -29.38 0.38
CA VAL A 144 16.58 -29.89 -0.63
C VAL A 144 17.80 -30.45 0.08
N VAL A 145 18.15 -31.68 -0.24
CA VAL A 145 19.27 -32.41 0.33
C VAL A 145 20.38 -32.47 -0.73
N VAL A 146 21.56 -31.95 -0.39
CA VAL A 146 22.71 -31.86 -1.29
C VAL A 146 23.91 -32.54 -0.64
N ASP A 147 24.44 -33.56 -1.29
CA ASP A 147 25.68 -34.20 -0.86
C ASP A 147 26.90 -33.32 -1.19
N SER A 148 27.89 -33.30 -0.29
CA SER A 148 29.14 -32.54 -0.46
C SER A 148 29.94 -32.92 -1.73
N SER A 149 29.72 -34.11 -2.31
CA SER A 149 30.30 -34.52 -3.59
C SER A 149 29.76 -33.74 -4.79
N LEU A 150 28.54 -33.17 -4.69
CA LEU A 150 27.91 -32.40 -5.78
C LEU A 150 28.33 -30.93 -5.75
N ALA A 151 28.45 -30.35 -4.57
CA ALA A 151 28.80 -28.95 -4.38
C ALA A 151 29.31 -28.69 -2.96
N SER A 152 30.23 -27.74 -2.83
CA SER A 152 30.75 -27.33 -1.52
C SER A 152 29.63 -26.71 -0.66
N PRO A 153 29.33 -27.26 0.54
CA PRO A 153 28.27 -26.73 1.40
C PRO A 153 28.44 -25.25 1.72
N SER A 154 29.67 -24.77 1.94
CA SER A 154 29.94 -23.36 2.28
C SER A 154 29.43 -22.37 1.24
N GLN A 155 29.31 -22.78 -0.03
CA GLN A 155 28.75 -21.96 -1.10
C GLN A 155 27.22 -21.90 -1.07
N LEU A 156 26.56 -22.94 -0.55
CA LEU A 156 25.11 -23.11 -0.60
C LEU A 156 24.41 -22.70 0.70
N LEU A 157 25.08 -22.85 1.84
CA LEU A 157 24.51 -22.58 3.16
C LEU A 157 24.08 -21.12 3.40
N PRO A 158 24.72 -20.06 2.84
CA PRO A 158 24.31 -18.69 3.14
C PRO A 158 22.82 -18.41 2.84
N THR A 159 22.12 -17.79 3.80
CA THR A 159 20.71 -17.41 3.60
C THR A 159 20.62 -16.37 2.49
N GLY A 160 19.69 -16.60 1.55
CA GLY A 160 19.48 -15.77 0.36
C GLY A 160 20.20 -16.28 -0.89
N THR A 161 21.10 -17.26 -0.78
CA THR A 161 21.79 -17.88 -1.92
C THR A 161 20.78 -18.42 -2.92
N CYS A 162 20.93 -18.05 -4.18
CA CYS A 162 20.07 -18.51 -5.27
C CYS A 162 20.65 -19.79 -5.89
N ILE A 163 19.82 -20.84 -5.98
CA ILE A 163 20.20 -22.14 -6.52
C ILE A 163 19.18 -22.63 -7.54
N LEU A 164 19.65 -23.45 -8.48
CA LEU A 164 18.83 -24.27 -9.37
C LEU A 164 19.23 -25.73 -9.17
N VAL A 165 18.25 -26.58 -8.88
CA VAL A 165 18.48 -27.96 -8.47
C VAL A 165 17.65 -28.88 -9.33
N GLN A 166 18.30 -29.89 -9.90
CA GLN A 166 17.64 -31.05 -10.47
C GLN A 166 17.81 -32.21 -9.50
N GLY A 167 16.70 -32.88 -9.17
CA GLY A 167 16.68 -33.90 -8.13
C GLY A 167 15.53 -34.90 -8.32
N VAL A 168 15.47 -35.89 -7.43
CA VAL A 168 14.35 -36.83 -7.29
C VAL A 168 13.59 -36.51 -6.01
N LEU A 169 12.26 -36.44 -6.09
CA LEU A 169 11.41 -36.26 -4.92
C LEU A 169 11.40 -37.55 -4.09
N ARG A 170 11.65 -37.42 -2.79
CA ARG A 170 11.65 -38.52 -1.81
C ARG A 170 10.64 -38.24 -0.72
N GLN A 171 10.20 -39.31 -0.07
CA GLN A 171 9.47 -39.22 1.19
C GLN A 171 10.35 -38.46 2.20
N SER A 172 9.81 -37.45 2.87
CA SER A 172 10.63 -36.71 3.83
C SER A 172 11.04 -37.58 5.02
N SER A 173 12.26 -37.37 5.49
CA SER A 173 12.78 -37.89 6.77
C SER A 173 11.94 -37.47 7.99
N ASN A 174 11.12 -36.41 7.88
CA ASN A 174 10.22 -35.94 8.93
C ASN A 174 8.80 -35.69 8.38
N PRO A 175 8.01 -36.75 8.12
CA PRO A 175 6.72 -36.64 7.44
C PRO A 175 5.70 -35.74 8.17
N GLY A 176 5.80 -35.63 9.50
CA GLY A 176 4.93 -34.74 10.29
C GLY A 176 5.14 -33.24 10.06
N LYS A 177 6.22 -32.82 9.38
CA LYS A 177 6.46 -31.41 9.01
C LYS A 177 6.35 -31.15 7.52
N HIS A 178 6.79 -32.08 6.68
CA HIS A 178 6.73 -31.98 5.22
C HIS A 178 6.51 -33.37 4.62
N ALA A 179 5.69 -33.49 3.58
CA ALA A 179 5.46 -34.77 2.93
C ALA A 179 6.67 -35.23 2.11
N VAL A 180 7.33 -34.30 1.41
CA VAL A 180 8.43 -34.60 0.49
C VAL A 180 9.68 -33.75 0.71
N GLU A 181 10.82 -34.29 0.29
CA GLU A 181 12.10 -33.60 0.15
C GLU A 181 12.71 -33.90 -1.23
N LEU A 182 13.61 -33.04 -1.70
CA LEU A 182 14.30 -33.20 -2.98
C LEU A 182 15.73 -33.64 -2.75
N GLU A 183 16.04 -34.86 -3.15
CA GLU A 183 17.40 -35.38 -3.20
C GLU A 183 18.07 -34.89 -4.49
N ALA A 184 19.10 -34.05 -4.36
CA ALA A 184 19.72 -33.42 -5.52
C ALA A 184 20.61 -34.39 -6.31
N ASP A 185 20.49 -34.38 -7.64
CA ASP A 185 21.47 -35.00 -8.55
C ASP A 185 22.41 -33.97 -9.15
N LYS A 186 21.92 -32.74 -9.37
CA LYS A 186 22.69 -31.62 -9.91
C LYS A 186 22.28 -30.33 -9.21
N VAL A 187 23.27 -29.54 -8.81
CA VAL A 187 23.07 -28.22 -8.21
C VAL A 187 23.88 -27.20 -8.98
N LEU A 188 23.21 -26.12 -9.40
CA LEU A 188 23.83 -24.93 -9.95
C LEU A 188 23.69 -23.79 -8.95
N HIS A 189 24.84 -23.28 -8.48
CA HIS A 189 24.90 -22.07 -7.69
C HIS A 189 24.79 -20.85 -8.62
N ILE A 190 23.68 -20.10 -8.50
CA ILE A 190 23.37 -18.99 -9.41
C ILE A 190 23.85 -17.65 -8.85
N GLY A 191 23.54 -17.37 -7.59
CA GLY A 191 23.80 -16.06 -6.98
C GLY A 191 24.32 -16.19 -5.57
N THR A 192 25.53 -15.66 -5.35
CA THR A 192 26.21 -15.64 -4.06
C THR A 192 25.58 -14.60 -3.13
N VAL A 193 25.74 -14.81 -1.82
CA VAL A 193 25.38 -13.84 -0.80
C VAL A 193 26.57 -13.59 0.11
N ASP A 194 26.98 -12.34 0.20
CA ASP A 194 27.87 -11.89 1.26
C ASP A 194 27.07 -11.79 2.58
N GLN A 195 27.36 -12.70 3.50
CA GLN A 195 26.68 -12.77 4.79
C GLN A 195 26.91 -11.52 5.67
N SER A 196 27.98 -10.76 5.41
CA SER A 196 28.30 -9.58 6.20
C SER A 196 27.40 -8.39 5.87
N SER A 197 26.99 -8.26 4.61
CA SER A 197 26.16 -7.16 4.10
C SER A 197 24.69 -7.51 3.92
N TYR A 198 24.34 -8.80 3.76
CA TYR A 198 22.96 -9.18 3.50
C TYR A 198 22.02 -9.00 4.69
N VAL A 199 20.94 -8.26 4.48
CA VAL A 199 20.04 -7.78 5.55
C VAL A 199 19.34 -8.91 6.33
N PHE A 200 19.18 -10.10 5.74
CA PHE A 200 18.52 -11.25 6.39
C PHE A 200 19.47 -12.35 6.87
N SER A 201 20.79 -12.14 6.81
CA SER A 201 21.77 -13.20 7.10
C SER A 201 21.82 -13.63 8.56
N LYS A 202 21.60 -12.72 9.51
CA LYS A 202 21.86 -12.98 10.94
C LYS A 202 20.62 -12.98 11.84
N LYS A 203 19.57 -12.22 11.49
CA LYS A 203 18.38 -12.07 12.34
C LYS A 203 17.12 -11.85 11.52
N ARG A 204 15.98 -12.32 12.04
CA ARG A 204 14.67 -11.92 11.55
C ARG A 204 14.42 -10.46 11.93
N LEU A 205 13.99 -9.64 10.98
CA LEU A 205 13.74 -8.23 11.20
C LEU A 205 12.27 -7.94 11.52
N PRO A 206 11.98 -6.97 12.42
CA PRO A 206 10.63 -6.47 12.63
C PRO A 206 10.15 -5.65 11.43
N LEU A 207 8.83 -5.45 11.31
CA LEU A 207 8.20 -4.75 10.18
C LEU A 207 8.76 -3.33 9.99
N ASP A 208 8.98 -2.58 11.07
CA ASP A 208 9.51 -1.21 10.98
C ASP A 208 10.89 -1.15 10.32
N MET A 209 11.77 -2.12 10.58
CA MET A 209 13.08 -2.21 9.93
C MET A 209 12.97 -2.71 8.48
N LEU A 210 11.97 -3.57 8.19
CA LEU A 210 11.70 -4.00 6.81
C LEU A 210 11.26 -2.83 5.92
N ARG A 211 10.67 -1.77 6.48
CA ARG A 211 10.30 -0.57 5.72
C ARG A 211 11.50 0.23 5.22
N SER A 212 12.70 0.04 5.79
CA SER A 212 13.94 0.65 5.32
C SER A 212 14.67 -0.18 4.25
N CYS A 213 14.19 -1.39 3.95
CA CYS A 213 14.78 -2.28 2.94
C CYS A 213 13.71 -2.85 2.01
N LEU A 214 12.92 -1.95 1.41
CA LEU A 214 11.74 -2.29 0.61
C LEU A 214 12.04 -3.23 -0.56
N HIS A 215 13.21 -3.11 -1.17
CA HIS A 215 13.66 -3.95 -2.28
C HIS A 215 13.96 -5.41 -1.88
N PHE A 216 14.28 -5.66 -0.60
CA PHE A 216 14.58 -7.02 -0.10
C PHE A 216 13.43 -7.66 0.67
N ARG A 217 12.60 -6.88 1.36
CA ARG A 217 11.53 -7.41 2.21
C ARG A 217 10.55 -8.41 1.54
N PRO A 218 10.29 -8.40 0.21
CA PRO A 218 9.46 -9.44 -0.42
C PRO A 218 9.97 -10.87 -0.23
N ARG A 219 11.27 -11.07 0.05
CA ARG A 219 11.84 -12.39 0.35
C ARG A 219 11.48 -12.93 1.74
N THR A 220 10.93 -12.10 2.62
CA THR A 220 10.39 -12.54 3.91
C THR A 220 9.05 -13.24 3.71
N THR A 221 8.73 -14.26 4.52
CA THR A 221 7.44 -14.96 4.39
C THR A 221 6.26 -14.01 4.63
N THR A 222 6.40 -13.10 5.58
CA THR A 222 5.36 -12.13 5.93
C THR A 222 4.99 -11.25 4.75
N VAL A 223 5.96 -10.54 4.15
CA VAL A 223 5.66 -9.65 3.02
C VAL A 223 5.26 -10.47 1.78
N GLY A 224 5.92 -11.60 1.52
CA GLY A 224 5.54 -12.47 0.40
C GLY A 224 4.08 -12.94 0.47
N SER A 225 3.60 -13.32 1.66
CA SER A 225 2.19 -13.73 1.86
C SER A 225 1.22 -12.57 1.62
N VAL A 226 1.55 -11.38 2.12
CA VAL A 226 0.74 -10.17 1.89
C VAL A 226 0.70 -9.80 0.41
N MET A 227 1.81 -9.90 -0.32
CA MET A 227 1.86 -9.60 -1.76
C MET A 227 1.10 -10.64 -2.60
N ARG A 228 1.11 -11.93 -2.22
CA ARG A 228 0.27 -12.94 -2.87
C ARG A 228 -1.22 -12.71 -2.60
N LEU A 229 -1.59 -12.38 -1.37
CA LEU A 229 -2.95 -11.96 -1.02
C LEU A 229 -3.39 -10.73 -1.82
N ARG A 230 -2.52 -9.71 -1.92
CA ARG A 230 -2.74 -8.53 -2.78
C ARG A 230 -3.05 -8.95 -4.20
N SER A 231 -2.19 -9.75 -4.82
CA SER A 231 -2.37 -10.21 -6.19
C SER A 231 -3.69 -10.97 -6.37
N SER A 232 -4.03 -11.84 -5.42
CA SER A 232 -5.25 -12.65 -5.47
C SER A 232 -6.51 -11.78 -5.33
N LEU A 233 -6.53 -10.82 -4.41
CA LEU A 233 -7.65 -9.89 -4.24
C LEU A 233 -7.79 -8.91 -5.40
N THR A 234 -6.69 -8.51 -6.05
CA THR A 234 -6.76 -7.75 -7.32
C THR A 234 -7.47 -8.57 -8.39
N PHE A 235 -7.11 -9.84 -8.55
CA PHE A 235 -7.78 -10.74 -9.49
C PHE A 235 -9.26 -10.97 -9.12
N ALA A 236 -9.57 -11.17 -7.84
CA ALA A 236 -10.93 -11.31 -7.34
C ALA A 236 -11.78 -10.06 -7.62
N THR A 237 -11.19 -8.87 -7.50
CA THR A 237 -11.86 -7.61 -7.81
C THR A 237 -12.28 -7.55 -9.27
N HIS A 238 -11.36 -7.81 -10.19
CA HIS A 238 -11.68 -7.84 -11.61
C HIS A 238 -12.71 -8.93 -11.94
N THR A 239 -12.56 -10.12 -11.34
CA THR A 239 -13.49 -11.24 -11.53
C THR A 239 -14.90 -10.88 -11.06
N PHE A 240 -15.04 -10.26 -9.89
CA PHE A 240 -16.33 -9.82 -9.38
C PHE A 240 -17.02 -8.88 -10.37
N PHE A 241 -16.38 -7.77 -10.73
CA PHE A 241 -17.00 -6.76 -11.59
C PHE A 241 -17.31 -7.30 -13.00
N GLN A 242 -16.39 -8.04 -13.62
CA GLN A 242 -16.61 -8.60 -14.96
C GLN A 242 -17.72 -9.65 -14.98
N ASN A 243 -17.81 -10.52 -13.96
CA ASN A 243 -18.88 -11.50 -13.86
C ASN A 243 -20.27 -10.87 -13.64
N HIS A 244 -20.32 -9.63 -13.13
CA HIS A 244 -21.57 -8.87 -12.94
C HIS A 244 -21.81 -7.85 -14.06
N GLY A 245 -21.11 -7.98 -15.21
CA GLY A 245 -21.34 -7.16 -16.40
C GLY A 245 -20.78 -5.74 -16.33
N PHE A 246 -19.89 -5.44 -15.39
CA PHE A 246 -19.21 -4.14 -15.36
C PHE A 246 -18.04 -4.09 -16.33
N LEU A 247 -17.81 -2.93 -16.94
CA LEU A 247 -16.67 -2.67 -17.82
C LEU A 247 -15.59 -1.87 -17.10
N ASN A 248 -14.33 -2.29 -17.27
CA ASN A 248 -13.18 -1.58 -16.71
C ASN A 248 -12.87 -0.33 -17.55
N VAL A 249 -12.83 0.83 -16.91
CA VAL A 249 -12.50 2.11 -17.53
C VAL A 249 -11.29 2.71 -16.84
N GLN A 250 -10.26 3.03 -17.63
CA GLN A 250 -9.10 3.78 -17.15
C GLN A 250 -9.43 5.27 -17.15
N VAL A 251 -9.54 5.84 -15.94
CA VAL A 251 -9.79 7.28 -15.77
C VAL A 251 -8.48 8.09 -15.78
N PRO A 252 -8.53 9.37 -16.18
CA PRO A 252 -7.35 10.23 -16.15
C PRO A 252 -6.74 10.35 -14.75
N ILE A 253 -5.42 10.22 -14.66
CA ILE A 253 -4.66 10.48 -13.42
C ILE A 253 -4.36 11.98 -13.27
N ILE A 254 -4.06 12.66 -14.37
CA ILE A 254 -3.85 14.11 -14.42
C ILE A 254 -5.21 14.78 -14.70
N THR A 255 -5.60 15.75 -13.88
CA THR A 255 -6.89 16.44 -14.03
C THR A 255 -6.83 17.89 -13.56
N SER A 256 -7.62 18.77 -14.17
CA SER A 256 -7.89 20.12 -13.64
C SER A 256 -9.10 20.16 -12.70
N THR A 257 -9.93 19.11 -12.69
CA THR A 257 -11.19 19.06 -11.94
C THR A 257 -10.98 18.57 -10.51
N ASP A 258 -11.59 19.27 -9.54
CA ASP A 258 -11.67 18.81 -8.16
C ASP A 258 -12.97 18.05 -7.93
N SER A 259 -12.91 16.72 -7.86
CA SER A 259 -14.11 15.93 -7.61
C SER A 259 -14.64 16.11 -6.17
N GLU A 260 -13.80 16.40 -5.18
CA GLU A 260 -14.22 16.52 -3.77
C GLU A 260 -14.45 17.98 -3.34
N GLY A 261 -13.94 18.97 -4.08
CA GLY A 261 -14.16 20.40 -3.89
C GLY A 261 -13.38 21.05 -2.74
N SER A 262 -12.71 20.26 -1.90
CA SER A 262 -11.94 20.73 -0.73
C SER A 262 -10.70 19.88 -0.44
N SER A 263 -10.27 19.07 -1.40
CA SER A 263 -9.19 18.10 -1.20
C SER A 263 -7.80 18.74 -1.36
N GLU A 264 -6.85 18.36 -0.48
CA GLU A 264 -5.43 18.68 -0.68
C GLU A 264 -4.88 17.84 -1.84
N LYS A 265 -4.44 18.51 -2.91
CA LYS A 265 -4.00 17.88 -4.18
C LYS A 265 -2.53 18.16 -4.47
N PHE A 266 -1.88 17.22 -5.15
CA PHE A 266 -0.56 17.45 -5.72
C PHE A 266 -0.67 18.23 -7.02
N LEU A 267 -0.06 19.42 -7.07
CA LEU A 267 0.07 20.20 -8.30
C LEU A 267 1.08 19.53 -9.25
N ILE A 268 0.74 19.47 -10.52
CA ILE A 268 1.62 19.00 -11.59
C ILE A 268 2.04 20.19 -12.43
N THR A 269 3.35 20.32 -12.65
CA THR A 269 3.93 21.34 -13.51
C THR A 269 5.11 20.77 -14.27
N ALA A 270 5.27 21.15 -15.54
CA ALA A 270 6.48 20.86 -16.32
C ALA A 270 7.55 21.97 -16.21
N ILE A 271 7.23 23.05 -15.49
CA ILE A 271 8.11 24.20 -15.31
C ILE A 271 9.15 23.86 -14.23
N SER A 272 10.42 24.22 -14.46
CA SER A 272 11.47 24.01 -13.45
C SER A 272 11.19 24.86 -12.20
N SER A 273 11.53 24.34 -11.02
CA SER A 273 11.30 24.99 -9.72
C SER A 273 11.92 26.39 -9.58
N ARG A 274 12.85 26.79 -10.45
CA ARG A 274 13.44 28.15 -10.46
C ARG A 274 12.51 29.21 -11.06
N ASP A 275 11.54 28.79 -11.87
CA ASP A 275 10.55 29.69 -12.48
C ASP A 275 9.21 29.69 -11.69
N SER A 276 8.93 28.62 -10.93
CA SER A 276 7.72 28.53 -10.10
C SER A 276 7.70 29.53 -8.95
N GLU A 277 8.84 29.88 -8.34
CA GLU A 277 8.92 30.92 -7.30
C GLU A 277 8.58 32.31 -7.86
N LYS A 278 8.92 32.58 -9.12
CA LYS A 278 8.58 33.83 -9.80
C LYS A 278 7.11 33.87 -10.19
N GLU A 279 6.53 32.75 -10.61
CA GLU A 279 5.09 32.65 -10.89
C GLU A 279 4.25 32.72 -9.62
N ASP A 280 4.59 32.02 -8.55
CA ASP A 280 3.86 32.09 -7.27
C ASP A 280 3.88 33.52 -6.69
N GLN A 281 5.01 34.23 -6.77
CA GLN A 281 5.09 35.66 -6.40
C GLN A 281 4.28 36.58 -7.33
N LYS A 282 4.13 36.23 -8.61
CA LYS A 282 3.29 36.96 -9.58
C LYS A 282 1.81 36.74 -9.29
N PHE A 283 1.41 35.52 -8.98
CA PHE A 283 0.03 35.10 -8.70
C PHE A 283 -0.46 35.59 -7.33
N THR A 284 0.42 35.67 -6.32
CA THR A 284 0.05 36.22 -5.02
C THR A 284 -0.26 37.73 -5.15
N LYS A 285 0.40 38.43 -6.08
CA LYS A 285 0.12 39.82 -6.44
C LYS A 285 -1.14 40.02 -7.30
N GLU A 286 -1.59 39.00 -8.05
CA GLU A 286 -2.81 39.11 -8.87
C GLU A 286 -4.10 38.98 -8.05
N LYS A 287 -4.08 38.26 -6.91
CA LYS A 287 -5.21 38.21 -5.98
C LYS A 287 -5.56 39.56 -5.33
N ASP A 288 -4.64 40.52 -5.36
CA ASP A 288 -4.83 41.88 -4.81
C ASP A 288 -5.05 42.96 -5.88
N ASN A 289 -5.16 42.61 -7.18
CA ASN A 289 -5.37 43.62 -8.22
C ASN A 289 -6.84 44.06 -8.28
N ILE A 290 -7.13 45.19 -7.65
CA ILE A 290 -8.33 45.99 -7.94
C ILE A 290 -8.25 46.42 -9.41
N SER A 291 -9.27 46.08 -10.22
CA SER A 291 -9.33 46.43 -11.65
C SER A 291 -9.36 47.96 -11.84
N LEU A 292 -8.59 48.46 -12.82
CA LEU A 292 -8.54 49.88 -13.18
C LEU A 292 -9.93 50.44 -13.51
N ASP A 293 -10.79 49.63 -14.13
CA ASP A 293 -12.16 50.02 -14.49
C ASP A 293 -13.03 50.26 -13.25
N VAL A 294 -12.82 49.47 -12.19
CA VAL A 294 -13.52 49.63 -10.90
C VAL A 294 -13.08 50.92 -10.20
N VAL A 295 -11.78 51.24 -10.24
CA VAL A 295 -11.25 52.48 -9.67
C VAL A 295 -11.73 53.70 -10.45
N LYS A 296 -11.79 53.63 -11.79
CA LYS A 296 -12.33 54.71 -12.64
C LYS A 296 -13.82 54.95 -12.41
N ALA A 297 -14.61 53.89 -12.21
CA ALA A 297 -16.02 54.01 -11.82
C ALA A 297 -16.16 54.71 -10.45
N ALA A 298 -15.33 54.35 -9.47
CA ALA A 298 -15.31 55.00 -8.15
C ALA A 298 -14.90 56.47 -8.22
N VAL A 299 -13.96 56.87 -9.09
CA VAL A 299 -13.63 58.29 -9.35
C VAL A 299 -14.85 59.05 -9.86
N LYS A 300 -15.62 58.46 -10.79
CA LYS A 300 -16.82 59.09 -11.35
C LYS A 300 -17.91 59.28 -10.29
N GLU A 301 -18.13 58.28 -9.45
CA GLU A 301 -19.11 58.35 -8.34
C GLU A 301 -18.69 59.39 -7.28
N LYS A 302 -17.43 59.37 -6.84
CA LYS A 302 -16.92 60.30 -5.84
C LYS A 302 -16.87 61.75 -6.33
N SER A 303 -16.60 61.97 -7.63
CA SER A 303 -16.67 63.30 -8.23
C SER A 303 -18.10 63.85 -8.31
N ALA A 304 -19.09 62.99 -8.60
CA ALA A 304 -20.50 63.37 -8.53
C ALA A 304 -20.93 63.73 -7.09
N LEU A 305 -20.46 62.97 -6.09
CA LEU A 305 -20.71 63.24 -4.68
C LEU A 305 -20.11 64.60 -4.23
N VAL A 306 -18.88 64.90 -4.64
CA VAL A 306 -18.25 66.21 -4.36
C VAL A 306 -19.04 67.36 -5.00
N GLU A 307 -19.52 67.21 -6.23
CA GLU A 307 -20.34 68.23 -6.89
C GLU A 307 -21.72 68.41 -6.23
N GLN A 308 -22.33 67.33 -5.75
CA GLN A 308 -23.57 67.40 -4.98
C GLN A 308 -23.36 68.15 -3.65
N LEU A 309 -22.29 67.82 -2.93
CA LEU A 309 -21.94 68.44 -1.65
C LEU A 309 -21.52 69.91 -1.77
N LYS A 310 -21.01 70.34 -2.93
CA LYS A 310 -20.75 71.78 -3.21
C LYS A 310 -22.03 72.58 -3.41
N ARG A 311 -23.11 71.95 -3.91
CA ARG A 311 -24.40 72.61 -4.18
C ARG A 311 -25.27 72.73 -2.94
N SER A 312 -25.10 71.83 -1.98
CA SER A 312 -25.69 71.94 -0.66
C SER A 312 -24.78 72.72 0.27
N GLU A 313 -25.13 73.93 0.71
CA GLU A 313 -24.34 74.71 1.68
C GLU A 313 -24.26 74.07 3.11
N SER A 314 -24.63 72.80 3.25
CA SER A 314 -24.64 72.07 4.50
C SER A 314 -23.43 71.14 4.59
N ASN A 315 -22.56 71.45 5.56
CA ASN A 315 -21.43 70.67 6.06
C ASN A 315 -20.10 70.74 5.28
N LYS A 316 -19.31 71.80 5.57
CA LYS A 316 -17.95 72.02 5.04
C LYS A 316 -16.97 70.87 5.34
N GLU A 317 -17.16 70.17 6.45
CA GLU A 317 -16.30 69.06 6.86
C GLU A 317 -16.53 67.82 5.99
N ALA A 318 -17.80 67.52 5.66
CA ALA A 318 -18.15 66.45 4.73
C ALA A 318 -17.62 66.71 3.32
N LEU A 319 -17.67 67.96 2.85
CA LEU A 319 -17.09 68.35 1.57
C LEU A 319 -15.56 68.18 1.56
N ALA A 320 -14.87 68.58 2.64
CA ALA A 320 -13.42 68.43 2.74
C ALA A 320 -13.00 66.95 2.72
N ALA A 321 -13.73 66.08 3.44
CA ALA A 321 -13.51 64.65 3.45
C ALA A 321 -13.74 64.02 2.06
N ALA A 322 -14.83 64.39 1.37
CA ALA A 322 -15.14 63.89 0.03
C ALA A 322 -14.10 64.32 -1.01
N VAL A 323 -13.59 65.55 -0.94
CA VAL A 323 -12.52 66.05 -1.81
C VAL A 323 -11.21 65.29 -1.56
N GLN A 324 -10.87 65.03 -0.30
CA GLN A 324 -9.67 64.27 0.05
C GLN A 324 -9.76 62.81 -0.43
N ASP A 325 -10.93 62.20 -0.31
CA ASP A 325 -11.18 60.83 -0.77
C ASP A 325 -11.12 60.72 -2.31
N LEU A 326 -11.71 61.69 -3.03
CA LEU A 326 -11.57 61.79 -4.48
C LEU A 326 -10.09 61.94 -4.90
N LYS A 327 -9.31 62.76 -4.19
CA LYS A 327 -7.88 62.93 -4.47
C LYS A 327 -7.10 61.62 -4.32
N LYS A 328 -7.30 60.88 -3.22
CA LYS A 328 -6.66 59.57 -3.01
C LYS A 328 -7.06 58.56 -4.08
N THR A 329 -8.33 58.57 -4.50
CA THR A 329 -8.83 57.65 -5.53
C THR A 329 -8.24 57.97 -6.91
N ASN A 330 -8.05 59.25 -7.23
CA ASN A 330 -7.37 59.68 -8.46
C ASN A 330 -5.87 59.33 -8.46
N GLU A 331 -5.18 59.48 -7.33
CA GLU A 331 -3.79 59.07 -7.19
C GLU A 331 -3.62 57.56 -7.40
N LEU A 332 -4.55 56.75 -6.89
CA LEU A 332 -4.58 55.31 -7.13
C LEU A 332 -4.82 54.97 -8.61
N ALA A 333 -5.75 55.66 -9.28
CA ALA A 333 -5.99 55.49 -10.72
C ALA A 333 -4.74 55.82 -11.55
N ALA A 334 -4.04 56.92 -11.24
CA ALA A 334 -2.82 57.33 -11.92
C ALA A 334 -1.67 56.31 -11.73
N GLN A 335 -1.53 55.74 -10.53
CA GLN A 335 -0.55 54.69 -10.25
C GLN A 335 -0.84 53.41 -11.05
N LEU A 336 -2.10 53.03 -11.18
CA LEU A 336 -2.52 51.87 -11.96
C LEU A 336 -2.32 52.08 -13.47
N GLU A 337 -2.62 53.28 -13.99
CA GLU A 337 -2.38 53.63 -15.40
C GLU A 337 -0.89 53.67 -15.75
N ALA A 338 -0.04 54.20 -14.86
CA ALA A 338 1.41 54.17 -15.03
C ALA A 338 1.94 52.74 -15.07
N ARG A 339 1.34 51.83 -14.28
CA ARG A 339 1.69 50.41 -14.23
C ARG A 339 1.24 49.65 -15.48
N GLU A 340 0.15 50.05 -16.13
CA GLU A 340 -0.27 49.48 -17.43
C GLU A 340 0.61 49.96 -18.60
N LYS A 341 1.00 51.23 -18.59
CA LYS A 341 1.94 51.79 -19.58
C LYS A 341 3.33 51.15 -19.51
N SER A 342 3.79 50.79 -18.30
CA SER A 342 5.05 50.06 -18.14
C SER A 342 4.99 48.60 -18.63
N LYS A 343 3.80 47.99 -18.74
CA LYS A 343 3.61 46.63 -19.30
C LYS A 343 3.69 46.60 -20.83
N HIS A 344 3.42 47.71 -21.51
CA HIS A 344 3.40 47.79 -22.98
C HIS A 344 4.77 48.13 -23.61
N GLY A 345 5.79 48.46 -22.80
CA GLY A 345 7.14 48.80 -23.27
C GLY A 345 8.15 47.63 -23.37
N ALA A 346 7.75 46.41 -23.04
CA ALA A 346 8.62 45.23 -23.10
C ALA A 346 8.02 44.15 -24.03
N SER A 347 7.98 44.46 -25.33
CA SER A 347 7.81 43.45 -26.37
C SER A 347 9.15 42.72 -26.58
N SER A 348 9.48 41.85 -25.64
CA SER A 348 10.22 40.63 -25.94
C SER A 348 9.53 39.52 -25.16
N LYS A 349 8.81 38.65 -25.87
CA LYS A 349 8.35 37.37 -25.31
C LYS A 349 9.58 36.69 -24.70
N PRO A 350 9.66 36.45 -23.38
CA PRO A 350 10.44 35.32 -22.94
C PRO A 350 9.66 34.10 -23.43
N GLU A 351 10.27 33.29 -24.28
CA GLU A 351 9.86 31.89 -24.42
C GLU A 351 10.05 31.20 -23.05
N SER A 352 9.11 31.44 -22.13
CA SER A 352 9.10 30.73 -20.85
C SER A 352 8.46 29.38 -21.09
N SER A 353 9.29 28.34 -21.11
CA SER A 353 8.99 26.98 -20.64
C SER A 353 7.49 26.67 -20.53
N GLN A 354 6.87 26.35 -21.66
CA GLN A 354 5.42 26.08 -21.70
C GLN A 354 5.08 24.90 -20.80
N ASN A 355 4.24 25.13 -19.77
CA ASN A 355 3.52 24.04 -19.15
C ASN A 355 2.71 23.35 -20.26
N PRO A 356 2.84 22.03 -20.48
CA PRO A 356 2.08 21.32 -21.52
C PRO A 356 0.57 21.41 -21.30
N PHE A 357 0.14 21.77 -20.09
CA PHE A 357 -1.23 22.07 -19.75
C PHE A 357 -1.44 23.59 -19.65
N ILE A 358 -2.43 24.10 -20.39
CA ILE A 358 -2.83 25.52 -20.39
C ILE A 358 -3.37 25.95 -19.01
N GLU A 359 -3.88 24.99 -18.23
CA GLU A 359 -4.48 25.19 -16.91
C GLU A 359 -3.71 24.48 -15.80
N LYS A 360 -3.96 24.87 -14.54
CA LYS A 360 -3.41 24.15 -13.37
C LYS A 360 -3.95 22.73 -13.34
N THR A 361 -3.05 21.76 -13.33
CA THR A 361 -3.38 20.33 -13.29
C THR A 361 -2.86 19.69 -12.02
N TYR A 362 -3.54 18.63 -11.62
CA TYR A 362 -3.33 17.94 -10.36
C TYR A 362 -3.34 16.43 -10.56
N LEU A 363 -2.74 15.71 -9.62
CA LEU A 363 -3.01 14.28 -9.49
C LEU A 363 -4.42 14.06 -8.91
N THR A 364 -5.20 13.20 -9.55
CA THR A 364 -6.59 12.97 -9.21
C THR A 364 -6.78 12.34 -7.82
N VAL A 365 -7.72 12.87 -7.05
CA VAL A 365 -8.16 12.29 -5.77
C VAL A 365 -9.24 11.23 -5.97
N SER A 366 -10.03 11.35 -7.04
CA SER A 366 -11.10 10.44 -7.44
C SER A 366 -11.45 10.67 -8.90
N GLY A 367 -11.63 9.57 -9.65
CA GLY A 367 -12.06 9.56 -11.04
C GLY A 367 -13.57 9.38 -11.21
N ARG A 368 -14.37 9.38 -10.14
CA ARG A 368 -15.81 9.11 -10.19
C ARG A 368 -16.58 10.00 -11.18
N LEU A 369 -16.26 11.30 -11.26
CA LEU A 369 -16.91 12.19 -12.25
C LEU A 369 -16.69 11.73 -13.70
N HIS A 370 -15.49 11.22 -14.00
CA HIS A 370 -15.17 10.67 -15.32
C HIS A 370 -15.82 9.30 -15.51
N LEU A 371 -15.89 8.46 -14.48
CA LEU A 371 -16.61 7.19 -14.56
C LEU A 371 -18.09 7.39 -14.85
N GLU A 372 -18.70 8.44 -14.31
CA GLU A 372 -20.12 8.70 -14.54
C GLU A 372 -20.44 8.97 -16.01
N SER A 373 -19.54 9.63 -16.77
CA SER A 373 -19.75 9.82 -18.21
C SER A 373 -19.78 8.49 -18.95
N TYR A 374 -18.93 7.54 -18.55
CA TYR A 374 -18.91 6.19 -19.11
C TYR A 374 -20.10 5.36 -18.63
N ALA A 375 -20.53 5.49 -17.37
CA ALA A 375 -21.73 4.81 -16.88
C ALA A 375 -22.97 5.20 -17.70
N SER A 376 -23.12 6.49 -18.04
CA SER A 376 -24.20 6.97 -18.90
C SER A 376 -24.22 6.37 -20.32
N ALA A 377 -23.09 5.84 -20.80
CA ALA A 377 -22.97 5.23 -22.12
C ALA A 377 -22.92 3.70 -22.10
N LEU A 378 -22.31 3.11 -21.07
CA LEU A 378 -21.97 1.69 -20.98
C LEU A 378 -22.75 0.95 -19.89
N GLY A 379 -23.59 1.64 -19.13
CA GLY A 379 -24.33 1.07 -18.01
C GLY A 379 -23.49 1.02 -16.74
N ASN A 380 -22.78 -0.09 -16.54
CA ASN A 380 -22.04 -0.37 -15.31
C ASN A 380 -20.54 -0.36 -15.58
N VAL A 381 -19.80 0.47 -14.85
CA VAL A 381 -18.36 0.65 -15.05
C VAL A 381 -17.60 0.69 -13.74
N TYR A 382 -16.34 0.30 -13.78
CA TYR A 382 -15.43 0.44 -12.65
C TYR A 382 -14.04 0.86 -13.12
N SER A 383 -13.27 1.46 -12.23
CA SER A 383 -11.85 1.77 -12.42
C SER A 383 -11.05 1.21 -11.26
N PHE A 384 -9.90 0.60 -11.56
CA PHE A 384 -8.92 0.18 -10.56
C PHE A 384 -7.63 0.95 -10.82
N GLY A 385 -7.21 1.81 -9.89
CA GLY A 385 -5.98 2.58 -10.08
C GLY A 385 -5.54 3.39 -8.87
N PRO A 386 -4.39 4.08 -8.99
CA PRO A 386 -3.88 4.93 -7.92
C PRO A 386 -4.72 6.20 -7.77
N ARG A 387 -4.88 6.66 -6.53
CA ARG A 387 -5.44 7.97 -6.17
C ARG A 387 -4.47 8.66 -5.23
N PHE A 388 -4.41 9.98 -5.35
CA PHE A 388 -3.40 10.78 -4.70
C PHE A 388 -4.03 11.80 -3.77
N ARG A 389 -3.49 11.97 -2.57
CA ARG A 389 -3.92 13.01 -1.63
C ARG A 389 -2.69 13.66 -1.01
N ALA A 390 -2.59 14.99 -1.08
CA ALA A 390 -1.46 15.73 -0.55
C ALA A 390 -1.56 15.95 0.98
N THR A 391 -1.97 14.90 1.71
CA THR A 391 -2.18 14.95 3.14
C THR A 391 -0.89 15.23 3.89
N ARG A 392 -0.92 16.23 4.78
CA ARG A 392 0.22 16.62 5.63
C ARG A 392 0.28 15.90 6.98
N VAL A 393 -0.72 15.08 7.29
CA VAL A 393 -0.83 14.34 8.55
C VAL A 393 -0.32 12.92 8.35
N GLU A 394 0.68 12.52 9.16
CA GLU A 394 1.11 11.13 9.18
C GLU A 394 0.06 10.23 9.84
N SER A 395 -0.28 9.13 9.17
CA SER A 395 -1.18 8.11 9.70
C SER A 395 -0.69 6.71 9.30
N PRO A 396 -0.94 5.68 10.11
CA PRO A 396 -0.70 4.30 9.72
C PRO A 396 -1.73 3.79 8.70
N LYS A 397 -2.85 4.48 8.49
CA LYS A 397 -3.95 4.04 7.62
C LYS A 397 -4.14 4.91 6.37
N LEU A 398 -3.34 5.96 6.21
CA LEU A 398 -3.44 6.90 5.09
C LEU A 398 -2.06 7.19 4.53
N LEU A 399 -1.92 7.11 3.21
CA LEU A 399 -0.71 7.50 2.48
C LEU A 399 -1.08 8.43 1.32
N PRO A 400 -0.14 9.27 0.87
CA PRO A 400 -0.35 10.13 -0.28
C PRO A 400 -0.65 9.43 -1.60
N GLU A 401 -0.28 8.17 -1.75
CA GLU A 401 -0.58 7.33 -2.91
C GLU A 401 -1.19 6.02 -2.41
N MET A 402 -2.43 5.74 -2.81
CA MET A 402 -3.15 4.52 -2.47
C MET A 402 -3.94 4.00 -3.67
N TRP A 403 -4.18 2.69 -3.70
CA TRP A 403 -4.97 2.05 -4.73
C TRP A 403 -6.44 2.01 -4.35
N MET A 404 -7.29 2.47 -5.27
CA MET A 404 -8.73 2.54 -5.10
C MET A 404 -9.41 1.78 -6.23
N VAL A 405 -10.57 1.21 -5.90
CA VAL A 405 -11.54 0.73 -6.89
C VAL A 405 -12.72 1.69 -6.84
N GLU A 406 -13.09 2.26 -7.97
CA GLU A 406 -14.22 3.19 -8.08
C GLU A 406 -15.22 2.64 -9.06
N THR A 407 -16.50 2.69 -8.70
CA THR A 407 -17.59 2.07 -9.45
C THR A 407 -18.66 3.11 -9.73
N GLU A 408 -19.26 3.07 -10.92
CA GLU A 408 -20.49 3.78 -11.25
C GLU A 408 -21.46 2.91 -12.03
N MET A 409 -22.75 3.02 -11.70
CA MET A 409 -23.83 2.24 -12.29
C MET A 409 -24.93 3.17 -12.78
N ALA A 410 -25.33 3.08 -14.05
CA ALA A 410 -26.51 3.75 -14.57
C ALA A 410 -27.82 3.08 -14.10
N PHE A 411 -28.92 3.82 -14.15
CA PHE A 411 -30.25 3.41 -13.71
C PHE A 411 -30.29 2.89 -12.26
N SER A 412 -29.42 3.40 -11.41
CA SER A 412 -29.25 2.92 -10.04
C SER A 412 -29.54 4.01 -9.01
N LYS A 413 -29.95 3.57 -7.81
CA LYS A 413 -30.18 4.40 -6.63
C LYS A 413 -29.20 4.03 -5.51
N LEU A 414 -29.21 4.80 -4.43
CA LEU A 414 -28.32 4.60 -3.28
C LEU A 414 -28.34 3.16 -2.76
N GLU A 415 -29.51 2.53 -2.70
CA GLU A 415 -29.69 1.16 -2.21
C GLU A 415 -28.91 0.16 -3.07
N ASN A 416 -28.96 0.31 -4.39
CA ASN A 416 -28.20 -0.55 -5.31
C ASN A 416 -26.69 -0.42 -5.10
N ALA A 417 -26.19 0.80 -4.86
CA ALA A 417 -24.77 1.01 -4.56
C ALA A 417 -24.37 0.39 -3.21
N MET A 418 -25.23 0.46 -2.19
CA MET A 418 -24.98 -0.19 -0.90
C MET A 418 -24.98 -1.72 -1.02
N ASP A 419 -25.90 -2.29 -1.79
CA ASP A 419 -25.97 -3.74 -2.01
C ASP A 419 -24.76 -4.25 -2.81
N CYS A 420 -24.38 -3.55 -3.87
CA CYS A 420 -23.17 -3.88 -4.64
C CYS A 420 -21.90 -3.80 -3.79
N ALA A 421 -21.79 -2.77 -2.92
CA ALA A 421 -20.68 -2.62 -2.00
C ALA A 421 -20.60 -3.76 -0.97
N ASP A 422 -21.74 -4.16 -0.40
CA ASP A 422 -21.85 -5.28 0.53
C ASP A 422 -21.42 -6.60 -0.14
N ASP A 423 -22.01 -6.94 -1.28
CA ASP A 423 -21.70 -8.15 -2.04
C ASP A 423 -20.24 -8.20 -2.46
N PHE A 424 -19.71 -7.09 -2.97
CA PHE A 424 -18.30 -6.98 -3.37
C PHE A 424 -17.36 -7.27 -2.20
N PHE A 425 -17.61 -6.66 -1.03
CA PHE A 425 -16.80 -6.89 0.15
C PHE A 425 -16.86 -8.34 0.63
N LYS A 426 -18.05 -8.95 0.67
CA LYS A 426 -18.23 -10.35 1.05
C LYS A 426 -17.51 -11.30 0.09
N VAL A 427 -17.57 -11.02 -1.22
CA VAL A 427 -16.86 -11.80 -2.25
C VAL A 427 -15.35 -11.75 -2.01
N LEU A 428 -14.77 -10.59 -1.71
CA LEU A 428 -13.34 -10.50 -1.41
C LEU A 428 -12.94 -11.28 -0.14
N CYS A 429 -13.75 -11.23 0.91
CA CYS A 429 -13.53 -12.00 2.14
C CYS A 429 -13.56 -13.51 1.86
N LYS A 430 -14.61 -13.97 1.15
CA LYS A 430 -14.76 -15.37 0.73
C LYS A 430 -13.62 -15.80 -0.19
N TRP A 431 -13.22 -14.96 -1.13
CA TRP A 431 -12.12 -15.25 -2.04
C TRP A 431 -10.80 -15.50 -1.30
N ALA A 432 -10.47 -14.69 -0.29
CA ALA A 432 -9.28 -14.89 0.52
C ALA A 432 -9.31 -16.24 1.28
N LEU A 433 -10.48 -16.64 1.79
CA LEU A 433 -10.66 -17.92 2.49
C LEU A 433 -10.56 -19.11 1.53
N ASP A 434 -11.20 -19.01 0.36
CA ASP A 434 -11.33 -20.12 -0.58
C ASP A 434 -10.07 -20.30 -1.45
N ASN A 435 -9.37 -19.22 -1.80
CA ASN A 435 -8.26 -19.23 -2.78
C ASN A 435 -6.88 -18.89 -2.19
N CYS A 436 -6.81 -18.48 -0.92
CA CYS A 436 -5.55 -18.07 -0.28
C CYS A 436 -5.35 -18.70 1.10
N ILE A 437 -5.93 -19.88 1.34
CA ILE A 437 -5.98 -20.48 2.66
C ILE A 437 -4.60 -20.72 3.29
N GLU A 438 -3.58 -21.09 2.52
CA GLU A 438 -2.21 -21.30 3.05
C GLU A 438 -1.55 -19.99 3.49
N ASP A 439 -1.71 -18.91 2.72
CA ASP A 439 -1.30 -17.57 3.12
C ASP A 439 -2.08 -17.11 4.36
N MET A 440 -3.40 -17.36 4.40
CA MET A 440 -4.26 -17.01 5.54
C MET A 440 -3.91 -17.79 6.81
N LYS A 441 -3.58 -19.09 6.71
CA LYS A 441 -3.08 -19.89 7.84
C LYS A 441 -1.78 -19.30 8.40
N PHE A 442 -0.86 -18.87 7.53
CA PHE A 442 0.35 -18.18 7.95
C PHE A 442 0.05 -16.86 8.66
N VAL A 443 -0.80 -16.03 8.06
CA VAL A 443 -1.25 -14.74 8.62
C VAL A 443 -1.89 -14.95 9.99
N CYS A 444 -2.81 -15.90 10.11
CA CYS A 444 -3.48 -16.27 11.35
C CYS A 444 -2.48 -16.65 12.44
N LYS A 445 -1.49 -17.49 12.10
CA LYS A 445 -0.47 -17.94 13.05
C LYS A 445 0.53 -16.86 13.45
N ARG A 446 0.84 -15.91 12.56
CA ARG A 446 2.02 -15.03 12.70
C ARG A 446 1.73 -13.54 12.86
N ILE A 447 0.55 -13.08 12.48
CA ILE A 447 0.17 -11.67 12.47
C ILE A 447 -1.05 -11.47 13.37
N ASP A 448 -2.19 -12.05 13.03
CA ASP A 448 -3.44 -11.88 13.78
C ASP A 448 -4.22 -13.20 13.82
N LYS A 449 -4.28 -13.82 15.01
CA LYS A 449 -4.98 -15.08 15.29
C LYS A 449 -6.48 -15.02 14.96
N THR A 450 -7.05 -13.82 14.89
CA THR A 450 -8.49 -13.61 14.60
C THR A 450 -8.78 -13.36 13.12
N SER A 451 -7.77 -13.37 12.25
CA SER A 451 -7.94 -13.00 10.83
C SER A 451 -8.92 -13.89 10.07
N ILE A 452 -8.80 -15.21 10.19
CA ILE A 452 -9.72 -16.16 9.53
C ILE A 452 -11.15 -16.02 10.08
N ASP A 453 -11.31 -16.07 11.40
CA ASP A 453 -12.61 -15.95 12.06
C ASP A 453 -13.28 -14.61 11.73
N ARG A 454 -12.51 -13.53 11.62
CA ARG A 454 -13.00 -12.21 11.20
C ARG A 454 -13.59 -12.25 9.79
N LEU A 455 -12.91 -12.87 8.82
CA LEU A 455 -13.42 -12.99 7.44
C LEU A 455 -14.66 -13.88 7.38
N GLN A 456 -14.71 -14.96 8.16
CA GLN A 456 -15.89 -15.83 8.26
C GLN A 456 -17.08 -15.12 8.92
N SER A 457 -16.83 -14.36 9.99
CA SER A 457 -17.87 -13.54 10.64
C SER A 457 -18.41 -12.46 9.69
N ALA A 458 -17.52 -11.81 8.93
CA ALA A 458 -17.88 -10.78 7.96
C ALA A 458 -18.72 -11.29 6.78
N THR A 459 -18.71 -12.60 6.50
CA THR A 459 -19.48 -13.21 5.40
C THR A 459 -20.77 -13.88 5.87
N SER A 460 -20.91 -14.18 7.17
CA SER A 460 -22.04 -14.95 7.70
C SER A 460 -23.22 -14.12 8.20
N LYS A 461 -23.04 -12.81 8.42
CA LYS A 461 -24.07 -11.92 8.98
C LYS A 461 -24.39 -10.76 8.03
N PRO A 462 -25.67 -10.36 7.92
CA PRO A 462 -26.02 -9.11 7.25
C PRO A 462 -25.44 -7.92 8.02
N PHE A 463 -25.02 -6.88 7.30
CA PHE A 463 -24.49 -5.67 7.92
C PHE A 463 -25.62 -4.81 8.46
N ALA A 464 -25.39 -4.17 9.61
CA ALA A 464 -26.28 -3.13 10.07
C ALA A 464 -26.24 -1.97 9.05
N LYS A 465 -27.41 -1.57 8.53
CA LYS A 465 -27.58 -0.39 7.69
C LYS A 465 -28.33 0.65 8.52
N ILE A 466 -27.64 1.72 8.91
CA ILE A 466 -28.18 2.76 9.79
C ILE A 466 -28.05 4.13 9.15
N THR A 467 -28.98 5.02 9.42
CA THR A 467 -28.88 6.42 9.02
C THR A 467 -27.81 7.14 9.83
N TYR A 468 -27.30 8.27 9.31
CA TYR A 468 -26.42 9.16 10.06
C TYR A 468 -27.07 9.60 11.39
N THR A 469 -28.37 9.88 11.38
CA THR A 469 -29.11 10.29 12.58
C THR A 469 -29.09 9.18 13.64
N GLU A 470 -29.37 7.93 13.26
CA GLU A 470 -29.28 6.78 14.16
C GLU A 470 -27.84 6.54 14.65
N ALA A 471 -26.83 6.78 13.81
CA ALA A 471 -25.42 6.70 14.21
C ALA A 471 -25.07 7.76 15.28
N VAL A 472 -25.55 8.99 15.13
CA VAL A 472 -25.40 10.05 16.16
C VAL A 472 -26.08 9.63 17.47
N GLU A 473 -27.30 9.09 17.41
CA GLU A 473 -28.02 8.63 18.59
C GLU A 473 -27.31 7.46 19.30
N ALA A 474 -26.79 6.50 18.53
CA ALA A 474 -26.02 5.38 19.06
C ALA A 474 -24.75 5.86 19.78
N LEU A 475 -24.02 6.80 19.18
CA LEU A 475 -22.82 7.41 19.79
C LEU A 475 -23.16 8.24 21.04
N LYS A 476 -24.27 8.97 21.03
CA LYS A 476 -24.73 9.74 22.21
C LYS A 476 -25.10 8.83 23.39
N LYS A 477 -25.61 7.63 23.15
CA LYS A 477 -25.91 6.64 24.21
C LYS A 477 -24.63 6.06 24.83
N ALA A 478 -23.50 6.11 24.13
CA ALA A 478 -22.20 5.60 24.57
C ALA A 478 -21.30 6.67 25.22
N LYS A 479 -21.89 7.79 25.67
CA LYS A 479 -21.22 9.03 26.11
C LYS A 479 -20.13 8.85 27.18
N ASP A 480 -20.22 7.81 28.01
CA ASP A 480 -19.30 7.59 29.13
C ASP A 480 -17.89 7.13 28.68
N LYS A 481 -17.67 6.89 27.39
CA LYS A 481 -16.39 6.38 26.84
C LYS A 481 -15.74 7.26 25.78
N MET A 482 -16.29 8.44 25.47
CA MET A 482 -15.73 9.34 24.44
C MET A 482 -15.48 10.74 24.98
N GLU A 483 -14.32 11.31 24.66
CA GLU A 483 -13.94 12.67 25.07
C GLU A 483 -14.75 13.75 24.31
N VAL A 484 -15.16 13.47 23.06
CA VAL A 484 -15.85 14.43 22.19
C VAL A 484 -17.35 14.18 22.14
N LYS A 485 -18.15 15.21 22.42
CA LYS A 485 -19.61 15.16 22.27
C LYS A 485 -19.98 15.15 20.79
N VAL A 486 -20.70 14.12 20.38
CA VAL A 486 -21.23 14.00 19.02
C VAL A 486 -22.57 14.72 18.91
N GLU A 487 -22.66 15.64 17.95
CA GLU A 487 -23.89 16.38 17.62
C GLU A 487 -24.27 16.16 16.15
N TRP A 488 -25.54 16.42 15.83
CA TRP A 488 -26.03 16.27 14.45
C TRP A 488 -25.39 17.35 13.57
N GLY A 489 -24.85 16.96 12.42
CA GLY A 489 -24.08 17.84 11.54
C GLY A 489 -22.57 17.75 11.74
N PHE A 490 -22.11 17.08 12.80
CA PHE A 490 -20.69 16.86 13.06
C PHE A 490 -20.10 15.78 12.15
N ALA A 491 -18.90 16.03 11.59
CA ALA A 491 -18.16 15.06 10.81
C ALA A 491 -17.57 13.96 11.72
N PHE A 492 -17.97 12.70 11.54
CA PHE A 492 -17.44 11.62 12.37
C PHE A 492 -15.92 11.47 12.21
N THR A 493 -15.22 11.38 13.35
CA THR A 493 -13.79 11.07 13.39
C THR A 493 -13.58 9.57 13.16
N THR A 494 -12.34 9.18 12.87
CA THR A 494 -11.97 7.75 12.79
C THR A 494 -12.30 7.00 14.06
N GLU A 495 -12.20 7.63 15.23
CA GLU A 495 -12.53 7.05 16.52
C GLU A 495 -14.03 6.78 16.65
N HIS A 496 -14.88 7.74 16.30
CA HIS A 496 -16.35 7.57 16.31
C HIS A 496 -16.77 6.40 15.41
N LEU A 497 -16.24 6.36 14.19
CA LEU A 497 -16.55 5.30 13.23
C LEU A 497 -16.05 3.94 13.70
N SER A 498 -14.82 3.87 14.24
CA SER A 498 -14.26 2.62 14.75
C SER A 498 -15.08 2.10 15.93
N TYR A 499 -15.47 2.98 16.86
CA TYR A 499 -16.29 2.59 18.01
C TYR A 499 -17.66 2.03 17.61
N LEU A 500 -18.33 2.61 16.61
CA LEU A 500 -19.57 2.07 16.08
C LEU A 500 -19.38 0.61 15.61
N ALA A 501 -18.38 0.35 14.78
CA ALA A 501 -18.14 -0.98 14.23
C ALA A 501 -17.57 -1.97 15.26
N ASP A 502 -16.65 -1.53 16.13
CA ASP A 502 -15.90 -2.38 17.05
C ASP A 502 -16.66 -2.68 18.34
N GLU A 503 -17.32 -1.68 18.93
CA GLU A 503 -17.91 -1.80 20.28
C GLU A 503 -19.43 -1.96 20.25
N ILE A 504 -20.13 -1.17 19.42
CA ILE A 504 -21.60 -1.16 19.38
C ILE A 504 -22.11 -2.34 18.54
N TYR A 505 -21.75 -2.38 17.26
CA TYR A 505 -22.30 -3.37 16.32
C TYR A 505 -21.48 -4.66 16.26
N LYS A 506 -20.17 -4.60 16.56
CA LYS A 506 -19.24 -5.75 16.50
C LYS A 506 -19.25 -6.46 15.14
N SER A 507 -19.55 -5.71 14.09
CA SER A 507 -19.68 -6.16 12.70
C SER A 507 -19.44 -4.97 11.76
N PRO A 508 -19.24 -5.20 10.46
CA PRO A 508 -19.34 -4.12 9.49
C PRO A 508 -20.69 -3.40 9.58
N VAL A 509 -20.67 -2.09 9.35
CA VAL A 509 -21.82 -1.19 9.42
C VAL A 509 -21.82 -0.27 8.19
N ILE A 510 -22.97 -0.10 7.56
CA ILE A 510 -23.19 0.90 6.53
C ILE A 510 -23.97 2.06 7.16
N ILE A 511 -23.37 3.24 7.13
CA ILE A 511 -24.01 4.48 7.59
C ILE A 511 -24.46 5.25 6.35
N TYR A 512 -25.71 5.69 6.27
CA TYR A 512 -26.23 6.39 5.08
C TYR A 512 -27.05 7.64 5.41
N ASN A 513 -27.38 8.45 4.39
CA ASN A 513 -28.11 9.73 4.52
C ASN A 513 -27.39 10.76 5.41
N TYR A 514 -26.18 11.13 5.00
CA TYR A 514 -25.37 12.14 5.70
C TYR A 514 -25.93 13.57 5.54
N PRO A 515 -25.64 14.48 6.48
CA PRO A 515 -25.87 15.91 6.30
C PRO A 515 -25.22 16.43 5.03
N ARG A 516 -25.92 17.28 4.28
CA ARG A 516 -25.48 17.79 2.97
C ARG A 516 -24.12 18.48 2.99
N ASP A 517 -23.76 19.11 4.12
CA ASP A 517 -22.55 19.91 4.26
C ASP A 517 -21.30 19.07 4.52
N LEU A 518 -21.46 17.77 4.76
CA LEU A 518 -20.36 16.82 4.99
C LEU A 518 -19.96 16.04 3.73
N LYS A 519 -20.61 16.29 2.59
CA LYS A 519 -20.46 15.48 1.38
C LYS A 519 -20.25 16.35 0.14
N PRO A 520 -19.62 15.80 -0.92
CA PRO A 520 -19.31 16.53 -2.14
C PRO A 520 -20.54 17.11 -2.85
N PHE A 521 -20.30 18.10 -3.71
CA PHE A 521 -21.35 18.84 -4.42
C PHE A 521 -22.21 17.98 -5.36
N TYR A 522 -21.65 16.88 -5.87
CA TYR A 522 -22.30 16.01 -6.84
C TYR A 522 -23.25 14.98 -6.21
N VAL A 523 -23.33 14.90 -4.89
CA VAL A 523 -24.19 13.93 -4.19
C VAL A 523 -25.63 14.41 -4.20
N ARG A 524 -26.57 13.51 -4.53
CA ARG A 524 -28.02 13.82 -4.61
C ARG A 524 -28.55 14.34 -3.27
N LEU A 525 -29.22 15.50 -3.31
CA LEU A 525 -29.96 16.05 -2.17
C LEU A 525 -31.26 15.27 -1.95
N ASN A 526 -31.48 14.77 -0.73
CA ASN A 526 -32.71 14.10 -0.36
C ASN A 526 -33.90 15.06 -0.28
N ASP A 527 -35.10 14.50 -0.23
CA ASP A 527 -36.33 15.29 -0.31
C ASP A 527 -36.58 16.07 0.99
N ASP A 528 -35.89 15.73 2.09
CA ASP A 528 -35.87 16.47 3.35
C ASP A 528 -35.11 17.81 3.28
N GLY A 529 -34.36 18.07 2.20
CA GLY A 529 -33.53 19.25 2.00
C GLY A 529 -32.33 19.40 2.96
N LYS A 530 -32.09 18.42 3.84
CA LYS A 530 -31.07 18.45 4.90
C LYS A 530 -29.99 17.39 4.72
N THR A 531 -30.38 16.20 4.26
CA THR A 531 -29.48 15.06 4.04
C THR A 531 -29.23 14.82 2.56
N VAL A 532 -28.19 14.04 2.26
CA VAL A 532 -27.83 13.63 0.91
C VAL A 532 -27.71 12.11 0.83
N ALA A 533 -27.99 11.57 -0.35
CA ALA A 533 -27.94 10.14 -0.64
C ALA A 533 -26.48 9.66 -0.76
N ALA A 534 -25.81 9.56 0.37
CA ALA A 534 -24.44 9.04 0.51
C ALA A 534 -24.39 7.96 1.58
N PHE A 535 -23.43 7.04 1.45
CA PHE A 535 -23.13 6.04 2.47
C PHE A 535 -21.63 5.90 2.70
N ASP A 536 -21.26 5.49 3.91
CA ASP A 536 -19.91 5.02 4.26
C ASP A 536 -20.04 3.60 4.82
N MET A 537 -19.18 2.68 4.35
CA MET A 537 -19.07 1.34 4.92
C MET A 537 -17.87 1.28 5.84
N ILE A 538 -18.13 0.95 7.11
CA ILE A 538 -17.14 0.88 8.18
C ILE A 538 -16.92 -0.56 8.55
N VAL A 539 -15.67 -1.00 8.61
CA VAL A 539 -15.31 -2.36 9.04
C VAL A 539 -14.51 -2.33 10.34
N PRO A 540 -14.71 -3.32 11.23
CA PRO A 540 -13.97 -3.41 12.49
C PRO A 540 -12.45 -3.36 12.33
N LYS A 541 -11.74 -2.80 13.31
CA LYS A 541 -10.28 -2.57 13.39
C LYS A 541 -9.68 -1.63 12.34
N VAL A 542 -10.29 -1.50 11.17
CA VAL A 542 -9.76 -0.68 10.06
C VAL A 542 -10.44 0.68 10.01
N GLY A 543 -11.77 0.75 10.09
CA GLY A 543 -12.54 1.97 9.95
C GLY A 543 -13.20 2.06 8.58
N LYS A 544 -13.30 3.27 8.01
CA LYS A 544 -13.99 3.50 6.74
C LYS A 544 -13.26 2.83 5.57
N LEU A 545 -13.90 1.82 4.99
CA LEU A 545 -13.39 1.04 3.87
C LEU A 545 -13.95 1.49 2.52
N MET A 546 -15.23 1.87 2.49
CA MET A 546 -15.91 2.39 1.29
C MET A 546 -16.64 3.68 1.59
N SER A 547 -16.78 4.53 0.56
CA SER A 547 -17.65 5.71 0.56
C SER A 547 -18.33 5.77 -0.79
N GLY A 548 -19.66 5.94 -0.80
CA GLY A 548 -20.44 5.99 -2.03
C GLY A 548 -21.61 6.94 -1.96
N SER A 549 -22.28 7.10 -3.10
CA SER A 549 -23.39 8.02 -3.26
C SER A 549 -24.22 7.74 -4.50
N GLN A 550 -25.48 8.18 -4.46
CA GLN A 550 -26.23 8.51 -5.66
C GLN A 550 -25.87 9.93 -6.13
N ASN A 551 -25.68 10.10 -7.43
CA ASN A 551 -25.27 11.39 -8.00
C ASN A 551 -26.50 12.29 -8.26
N GLU A 552 -26.30 13.60 -8.15
CA GLU A 552 -27.34 14.60 -8.37
C GLU A 552 -27.63 14.75 -9.86
N LEU A 553 -28.85 14.37 -10.24
CA LEU A 553 -29.32 14.43 -11.63
C LEU A 553 -29.80 15.84 -12.01
N ARG A 554 -30.30 16.60 -11.04
CA ARG A 554 -31.00 17.88 -11.27
C ARG A 554 -29.98 19.02 -11.43
N VAL A 555 -29.84 19.51 -12.66
CA VAL A 555 -28.83 20.52 -13.06
C VAL A 555 -28.92 21.79 -12.23
N ASP A 556 -30.14 22.25 -11.90
CA ASP A 556 -30.40 23.44 -11.09
C ASP A 556 -29.83 23.31 -9.67
N ARG A 557 -30.06 22.14 -9.04
CA ARG A 557 -29.55 21.85 -7.69
C ARG A 557 -28.03 21.70 -7.70
N LEU A 558 -27.51 20.98 -8.69
CA LEU A 558 -26.07 20.77 -8.85
C LEU A 558 -25.34 22.10 -9.08
N THR A 559 -25.84 22.95 -9.98
CA THR A 559 -25.28 24.28 -10.26
C THR A 559 -25.35 25.19 -9.04
N LYS A 560 -26.46 25.14 -8.29
CA LYS A 560 -26.59 25.86 -7.02
C LYS A 560 -25.51 25.43 -6.04
N ARG A 561 -25.26 24.13 -5.90
CA ARG A 561 -24.25 23.59 -4.97
C ARG A 561 -22.82 23.96 -5.38
N ILE A 562 -22.50 23.92 -6.67
CA ILE A 562 -21.22 24.42 -7.21
C ILE A 562 -21.00 25.89 -6.81
N LYS A 563 -22.02 26.73 -6.97
CA LYS A 563 -21.97 28.15 -6.58
C LYS A 563 -21.82 28.34 -5.07
N GLU A 564 -22.59 27.61 -4.26
CA GLU A 564 -22.51 27.66 -2.79
C GLU A 564 -21.12 27.33 -2.26
N LEU A 565 -20.40 26.42 -2.91
CA LEU A 565 -19.05 25.99 -2.52
C LEU A 565 -17.93 26.83 -3.16
N GLY A 566 -18.27 27.83 -3.98
CA GLY A 566 -17.28 28.68 -4.66
C GLY A 566 -16.43 27.92 -5.70
N LEU A 567 -16.94 26.83 -6.26
CA LEU A 567 -16.25 26.05 -7.27
C LEU A 567 -16.33 26.76 -8.64
N PRO A 568 -15.24 26.79 -9.44
CA PRO A 568 -15.23 27.44 -10.76
C PRO A 568 -16.09 26.64 -11.73
N LYS A 569 -17.28 27.16 -12.06
CA LYS A 569 -18.30 26.44 -12.83
C LYS A 569 -17.76 25.93 -14.16
N GLU A 570 -16.89 26.69 -14.81
CA GLU A 570 -16.29 26.39 -16.11
C GLU A 570 -15.57 25.04 -16.11
N GLN A 571 -14.95 24.65 -14.98
CA GLN A 571 -14.26 23.36 -14.85
C GLN A 571 -15.21 22.14 -14.80
N TYR A 572 -16.49 22.38 -14.52
CA TYR A 572 -17.52 21.36 -14.38
C TYR A 572 -18.56 21.42 -15.49
N GLU A 573 -18.40 22.29 -16.49
CA GLU A 573 -19.40 22.47 -17.55
C GLU A 573 -19.63 21.16 -18.31
N TRP A 574 -18.56 20.44 -18.64
CA TRP A 574 -18.64 19.10 -19.24
C TRP A 574 -19.42 18.09 -18.37
N TYR A 575 -19.32 18.22 -17.04
CA TYR A 575 -20.00 17.34 -16.10
C TYR A 575 -21.49 17.71 -15.98
N LEU A 576 -21.81 19.00 -16.08
CA LEU A 576 -23.19 19.50 -16.17
C LEU A 576 -23.86 19.08 -17.49
N ASP A 577 -23.12 19.00 -18.59
CA ASP A 577 -23.63 18.54 -19.88
C ASP A 577 -24.16 17.09 -19.82
N LEU A 578 -23.54 16.22 -19.02
CA LEU A 578 -24.05 14.87 -18.77
C LEU A 578 -25.48 14.88 -18.21
N LYS A 579 -25.89 15.98 -17.55
CA LYS A 579 -27.21 16.12 -16.92
C LYS A 579 -28.20 16.86 -17.84
N ARG A 580 -27.72 17.47 -18.92
CA ARG A 580 -28.53 18.15 -19.94
C ARG A 580 -28.94 17.23 -21.08
N HIS A 581 -28.10 16.24 -21.40
CA HIS A 581 -28.28 15.40 -22.58
C HIS A 581 -28.49 13.93 -22.21
N GLY A 582 -29.77 13.54 -22.00
CA GLY A 582 -30.13 12.14 -21.76
C GLY A 582 -29.73 11.63 -20.36
N ALA A 583 -29.92 12.47 -19.35
CA ALA A 583 -29.47 12.19 -17.99
C ALA A 583 -30.22 11.00 -17.36
N VAL A 584 -29.47 10.11 -16.70
CA VAL A 584 -30.01 8.95 -15.98
C VAL A 584 -29.54 8.97 -14.52
N SER A 585 -30.32 8.38 -13.62
CA SER A 585 -29.88 8.21 -12.23
C SER A 585 -28.64 7.31 -12.19
N THR A 586 -27.57 7.80 -11.58
CA THR A 586 -26.33 7.05 -11.39
C THR A 586 -25.99 6.96 -9.90
N SER A 587 -25.37 5.87 -9.50
CA SER A 587 -24.85 5.68 -8.16
C SER A 587 -23.63 4.77 -8.17
N GLY A 588 -22.77 4.97 -7.18
CA GLY A 588 -21.46 4.38 -7.18
C GLY A 588 -20.73 4.54 -5.86
N PHE A 589 -19.53 3.99 -5.79
CA PHE A 589 -18.71 4.02 -4.59
C PHE A 589 -17.22 3.92 -4.91
N SER A 590 -16.41 4.44 -3.99
CA SER A 590 -14.97 4.27 -3.94
C SER A 590 -14.62 3.32 -2.80
N PHE A 591 -13.86 2.28 -3.11
CA PHE A 591 -13.36 1.26 -2.21
C PHE A 591 -11.85 1.37 -2.06
N ASN A 592 -11.38 1.41 -0.81
CA ASN A 592 -9.96 1.49 -0.52
C ASN A 592 -9.33 0.10 -0.47
N PHE A 593 -8.66 -0.27 -1.56
CA PHE A 593 -8.10 -1.61 -1.75
C PHE A 593 -6.97 -1.92 -0.77
N ASP A 594 -6.13 -0.92 -0.44
CA ASP A 594 -5.04 -1.12 0.51
C ASP A 594 -5.56 -1.33 1.94
N LEU A 595 -6.66 -0.67 2.32
CA LEU A 595 -7.34 -0.91 3.60
C LEU A 595 -8.00 -2.29 3.67
N MET A 596 -8.47 -2.84 2.55
CA MET A 596 -8.95 -4.22 2.50
C MET A 596 -7.85 -5.23 2.85
N LEU A 597 -6.60 -4.95 2.47
CA LEU A 597 -5.49 -5.81 2.87
C LEU A 597 -5.18 -5.71 4.36
N LEU A 598 -5.32 -4.53 4.98
CA LEU A 598 -5.23 -4.44 6.44
C LEU A 598 -6.32 -5.27 7.11
N PHE A 599 -7.56 -5.18 6.61
CA PHE A 599 -8.68 -5.97 7.12
C PHE A 599 -8.44 -7.48 6.98
N THR A 600 -7.96 -7.91 5.82
CA THR A 600 -7.68 -9.33 5.52
C THR A 600 -6.54 -9.88 6.36
N THR A 601 -5.46 -9.10 6.49
CA THR A 601 -4.21 -9.60 7.10
C THR A 601 -4.10 -9.32 8.61
N GLY A 602 -4.86 -8.36 9.13
CA GLY A 602 -4.68 -7.84 10.49
C GLY A 602 -3.43 -6.96 10.66
N MET A 603 -2.75 -6.59 9.57
CA MET A 603 -1.70 -5.57 9.62
C MET A 603 -2.28 -4.23 10.07
N THR A 604 -1.49 -3.45 10.81
CA THR A 604 -1.93 -2.16 11.37
C THR A 604 -1.48 -0.95 10.56
N ASN A 605 -0.53 -1.12 9.63
CA ASN A 605 0.04 -0.03 8.85
C ASN A 605 -0.02 -0.32 7.34
N VAL A 606 -0.60 0.60 6.55
CA VAL A 606 -0.71 0.45 5.09
C VAL A 606 0.64 0.35 4.38
N ARG A 607 1.72 0.84 5.00
CA ARG A 607 3.10 0.71 4.49
C ARG A 607 3.56 -0.74 4.36
N ASP A 608 2.91 -1.68 5.05
CA ASP A 608 3.25 -3.10 5.04
C ASP A 608 2.46 -3.91 4.01
N VAL A 609 1.43 -3.31 3.40
CA VAL A 609 0.57 -3.96 2.38
C VAL A 609 0.68 -3.34 0.98
N ILE A 610 1.38 -2.20 0.87
CA ILE A 610 1.77 -1.59 -0.40
C ILE A 610 3.24 -1.93 -0.69
N PRO A 611 3.62 -2.35 -1.91
CA PRO A 611 5.00 -2.73 -2.24
C PRO A 611 6.03 -1.64 -1.94
N PHE A 612 5.79 -0.42 -2.45
CA PHE A 612 6.65 0.76 -2.29
C PHE A 612 5.82 1.96 -1.83
N PRO A 613 5.50 2.09 -0.53
CA PRO A 613 4.64 3.16 -0.04
C PRO A 613 5.35 4.52 -0.13
N ARG A 614 4.62 5.52 -0.64
CA ARG A 614 5.01 6.94 -0.55
C ARG A 614 4.62 7.47 0.82
N GLY A 615 5.57 8.01 1.57
CA GLY A 615 5.33 8.66 2.85
C GLY A 615 5.67 10.14 2.80
N LEU A 616 5.12 10.92 3.74
CA LEU A 616 5.52 12.31 3.93
C LEU A 616 7.03 12.41 4.15
N GLY A 617 7.71 13.28 3.41
CA GLY A 617 9.17 13.46 3.48
C GLY A 617 10.01 12.27 3.01
N LYS A 618 9.42 11.16 2.55
CA LYS A 618 10.12 9.93 2.16
C LYS A 618 9.56 9.35 0.86
N PRO A 619 9.85 9.97 -0.30
CA PRO A 619 9.39 9.48 -1.60
C PRO A 619 10.15 8.23 -2.08
N ASN A 620 11.44 8.12 -1.71
CA ASN A 620 12.38 7.09 -2.18
C ASN A 620 12.67 6.00 -1.14
N ASN A 621 11.62 5.42 -0.53
CA ASN A 621 11.82 4.26 0.37
C ASN A 621 12.24 2.99 -0.39
#